data_AF-A0A1Z4QBM2-F1
#
_entry.id   AF-A0A1Z4QBM2-F1
#
_cell.length_a   1.000
_cell.length_b   1.000
_cell.length_c   1.000
_cell.angle_alpha   90.00
_cell.angle_beta   90.00
_cell.angle_gamma   90.00
#
_symmetry.space_group_name_H-M   'P 1'
#
loop_
_entity.id
_entity.type
_entity.pdbx_description
1 polymer ?
#
loop_
_entity_poly.entity_id
_entity_poly.type
_entity_poly.pdbx_seq_one_letter_code
_entity_poly.pdbx_strand_id
1 'polypeptide(L)'
;MLRQRRFHEDEFQVNCLYIQIVENMNSARINLINHPVYKRLNTLESLQIFMESHVFAVWDFMLLLKTLQRRLTSVDVPWLPPTDILSARLINDIVLVEETDEIAPGCYTSHFDLYLKAMVEIGADTSQIKNFIYFLRKGFTIEQAISYVSIPESTRAFVLSTLAITSKSNHEVAASFLLGREDIIPTMFRQILASLSHSYGFTCDSFRLYLDRHTHIDEEQHSPMGQQLLKNLCGEDVSKWEQALHSAENSLKARYSLWDGVLQSIQAKSLVQSGVD
;
A
#
# COMPACT_ATOMS: atom_id res chain seq x y z
N MET A 1 -16.25 20.20 35.70
CA MET A 1 -15.84 21.35 34.86
C MET A 1 -14.36 21.35 34.49
N LEU A 2 -13.40 21.37 35.44
CA LEU A 2 -11.96 21.36 35.10
C LEU A 2 -11.48 20.11 34.35
N ARG A 3 -11.96 18.91 34.73
CA ARG A 3 -11.66 17.65 34.02
C ARG A 3 -12.19 17.66 32.58
N GLN A 4 -13.44 18.07 32.37
CA GLN A 4 -14.03 18.18 31.03
C GLN A 4 -13.34 19.23 30.16
N ARG A 5 -12.92 20.37 30.72
CA ARG A 5 -12.14 21.37 29.96
C ARG A 5 -10.78 20.82 29.53
N ARG A 6 -10.07 20.11 30.42
CA ARG A 6 -8.78 19.49 30.11
C ARG A 6 -8.91 18.42 29.03
N PHE A 7 -9.91 17.52 29.14
CA PHE A 7 -10.20 16.54 28.09
C PHE A 7 -10.46 17.19 26.72
N HIS A 8 -11.16 18.31 26.66
CA HIS A 8 -11.39 19.04 25.40
C HIS A 8 -10.14 19.75 24.87
N GLU A 9 -9.26 20.25 25.74
CA GLU A 9 -7.96 20.85 25.35
C GLU A 9 -7.00 19.78 24.80
N ASP A 10 -6.94 18.62 25.46
CA ASP A 10 -6.12 17.48 25.07
C ASP A 10 -6.56 16.93 23.68
N GLU A 11 -7.86 16.73 23.49
CA GLU A 11 -8.43 16.30 22.20
C GLU A 11 -8.19 17.33 21.08
N PHE A 12 -8.32 18.63 21.39
CA PHE A 12 -8.04 19.70 20.43
C PHE A 12 -6.57 19.69 19.99
N GLN A 13 -5.62 19.57 20.92
CA GLN A 13 -4.20 19.52 20.61
C GLN A 13 -3.85 18.32 19.73
N VAL A 14 -4.37 17.13 20.07
CA VAL A 14 -4.17 15.90 19.29
C VAL A 14 -4.73 16.06 17.87
N ASN A 15 -5.87 16.72 17.71
CA ASN A 15 -6.44 17.03 16.40
C ASN A 15 -5.54 17.98 15.59
N CYS A 16 -5.00 19.03 16.22
CA CYS A 16 -4.07 19.94 15.56
C CYS A 16 -2.80 19.23 15.09
N LEU A 17 -2.22 18.35 15.92
CA LEU A 17 -1.02 17.58 15.55
C LEU A 17 -1.29 16.65 14.36
N TYR A 18 -2.44 15.98 14.33
CA TYR A 18 -2.85 15.17 13.18
C TYR A 18 -2.95 16.01 11.89
N ILE A 19 -3.64 17.15 11.95
CA ILE A 19 -3.79 18.05 10.79
C ILE A 19 -2.42 18.48 10.27
N GLN A 20 -1.52 18.89 11.17
CA GLN A 20 -0.19 19.35 10.82
C GLN A 20 0.63 18.29 10.08
N ILE A 21 0.61 17.02 10.53
CA ILE A 21 1.36 15.97 9.83
C ILE A 21 0.78 15.68 8.43
N VAL A 22 -0.55 15.70 8.27
CA VAL A 22 -1.21 15.49 6.97
C VAL A 22 -0.85 16.63 6.02
N GLU A 23 -0.84 17.88 6.51
CA GLU A 23 -0.44 19.05 5.72
C GLU A 23 1.02 18.98 5.29
N ASN A 24 1.93 18.58 6.18
CA ASN A 24 3.35 18.45 5.86
C ASN A 24 3.61 17.42 4.75
N MET A 25 2.78 16.38 4.66
CA MET A 25 2.90 15.33 3.65
C MET A 25 2.34 15.74 2.28
N ASN A 26 1.60 16.86 2.16
CA ASN A 26 0.87 17.20 0.94
C ASN A 26 1.77 17.31 -0.29
N SER A 27 2.96 17.90 -0.16
CA SER A 27 3.89 18.02 -1.30
C SER A 27 4.30 16.65 -1.84
N ALA A 28 4.69 15.72 -0.96
CA ALA A 28 5.05 14.36 -1.34
C ALA A 28 3.87 13.60 -1.97
N ARG A 29 2.66 13.76 -1.41
CA ARG A 29 1.43 13.14 -1.94
C ARG A 29 1.10 13.67 -3.34
N ILE A 30 1.12 14.98 -3.54
CA ILE A 30 0.84 15.62 -4.84
C ILE A 30 1.84 15.18 -5.90
N ASN A 31 3.14 15.13 -5.56
CA ASN A 31 4.17 14.67 -6.49
C ASN A 31 3.93 13.22 -6.91
N LEU A 32 3.56 12.34 -5.97
CA LEU A 32 3.27 10.94 -6.26
C LEU A 32 2.00 10.76 -7.11
N ILE A 33 0.94 11.53 -6.86
CA ILE A 33 -0.31 11.48 -7.65
C ILE A 33 -0.10 12.00 -9.07
N ASN A 34 0.79 12.97 -9.24
CA ASN A 34 1.11 13.54 -10.56
C ASN A 34 2.32 12.88 -11.24
N HIS A 35 2.77 11.73 -10.74
CA HIS A 35 3.97 11.07 -11.24
C HIS A 35 3.84 10.78 -12.76
N PRO A 36 4.90 11.03 -13.57
CA PRO A 36 4.83 10.86 -15.03
C PRO A 36 4.52 9.42 -15.51
N VAL A 37 4.71 8.41 -14.67
CA VAL A 37 4.47 6.99 -14.98
C VAL A 37 3.04 6.76 -15.47
N TYR A 38 2.02 7.41 -14.88
CA TYR A 38 0.62 7.14 -15.24
C TYR A 38 0.35 7.47 -16.71
N LYS A 39 0.92 8.57 -17.22
CA LYS A 39 0.82 8.98 -18.64
C LYS A 39 1.50 8.00 -19.61
N ARG A 40 2.32 7.07 -19.12
CA ARG A 40 3.00 6.03 -19.90
C ARG A 40 2.28 4.68 -19.86
N LEU A 41 1.23 4.52 -19.06
CA LEU A 41 0.43 3.29 -18.97
C LEU A 41 -0.65 3.25 -20.06
N ASN A 42 -0.27 3.49 -21.31
CA ASN A 42 -1.17 3.59 -22.45
C ASN A 42 -0.98 2.49 -23.51
N THR A 43 -0.10 1.52 -23.26
CA THR A 43 0.09 0.33 -24.09
C THR A 43 0.02 -0.93 -23.24
N LEU A 44 -0.27 -2.07 -23.86
CA LEU A 44 -0.29 -3.36 -23.18
C LEU A 44 1.07 -3.65 -22.52
N GLU A 45 2.17 -3.40 -23.24
CA GLU A 45 3.53 -3.66 -22.75
C GLU A 45 3.90 -2.77 -21.55
N SER A 46 3.57 -1.48 -21.59
CA SER A 46 3.88 -0.61 -20.45
C SER A 46 3.05 -0.97 -19.21
N LEU A 47 1.83 -1.46 -19.41
CA LEU A 47 1.01 -2.01 -18.32
C LEU A 47 1.61 -3.31 -17.77
N GLN A 48 2.07 -4.23 -18.61
CA GLN A 48 2.75 -5.46 -18.17
C GLN A 48 3.97 -5.13 -17.29
N ILE A 49 4.86 -4.24 -17.75
CA ILE A 49 6.05 -3.80 -16.99
C ILE A 49 5.65 -3.18 -15.64
N PHE A 50 4.61 -2.34 -15.64
CA PHE A 50 4.09 -1.77 -14.41
C PHE A 50 3.62 -2.86 -13.45
N MET A 51 2.82 -3.82 -13.93
CA MET A 51 2.25 -4.86 -13.09
C MET A 51 3.30 -5.83 -12.54
N GLU A 52 4.32 -6.15 -13.32
CA GLU A 52 5.46 -7.00 -12.92
C GLU A 52 6.25 -6.43 -11.74
N SER A 53 6.32 -5.10 -11.63
CA SER A 53 6.93 -4.42 -10.47
C SER A 53 5.91 -4.21 -9.34
N HIS A 54 4.71 -3.73 -9.67
CA HIS A 54 3.69 -3.35 -8.69
C HIS A 54 3.15 -4.55 -7.90
N VAL A 55 3.16 -5.77 -8.45
CA VAL A 55 2.73 -6.98 -7.72
C VAL A 55 3.53 -7.21 -6.42
N PHE A 56 4.79 -6.77 -6.36
CA PHE A 56 5.59 -6.82 -5.14
C PHE A 56 5.14 -5.79 -4.11
N ALA A 57 4.64 -4.63 -4.56
CA ALA A 57 4.00 -3.63 -3.69
C ALA A 57 2.62 -4.08 -3.20
N VAL A 58 1.87 -4.85 -4.01
CA VAL A 58 0.62 -5.49 -3.56
C VAL A 58 0.94 -6.51 -2.46
N TRP A 59 1.98 -7.32 -2.64
CA TRP A 59 2.40 -8.28 -1.63
C TRP A 59 2.96 -7.62 -0.35
N ASP A 60 3.86 -6.64 -0.47
CA ASP A 60 4.55 -6.05 0.69
C ASP A 60 3.63 -5.19 1.57
N PHE A 61 2.49 -4.73 1.03
CA PHE A 61 1.43 -4.08 1.80
C PHE A 61 1.00 -4.93 2.98
N MET A 62 0.91 -6.25 2.76
CA MET A 62 0.55 -7.22 3.79
C MET A 62 1.56 -7.27 4.94
N LEU A 63 2.83 -6.88 4.75
CA LEU A 63 3.81 -6.83 5.83
C LEU A 63 3.40 -5.81 6.90
N LEU A 64 2.95 -4.62 6.47
CA LEU A 64 2.46 -3.58 7.37
C LEU A 64 1.14 -4.00 8.01
N LEU A 65 0.20 -4.49 7.21
CA LEU A 65 -1.12 -4.92 7.68
C LEU A 65 -1.01 -6.04 8.73
N LYS A 66 -0.22 -7.08 8.45
CA LYS A 66 0.01 -8.18 9.39
C LYS A 66 0.76 -7.76 10.64
N THR A 67 1.69 -6.81 10.51
CA THR A 67 2.36 -6.23 11.68
C THR A 67 1.35 -5.53 12.58
N LEU A 68 0.46 -4.72 12.02
CA LEU A 68 -0.61 -4.05 12.77
C LEU A 68 -1.63 -5.03 13.33
N GLN A 69 -2.04 -6.05 12.57
CA GLN A 69 -2.95 -7.10 13.03
C GLN A 69 -2.40 -7.78 14.28
N ARG A 70 -1.13 -8.22 14.23
CA ARG A 70 -0.48 -8.86 15.38
C ARG A 70 -0.35 -7.95 16.61
N ARG A 71 -0.22 -6.63 16.42
CA ARG A 71 0.05 -5.68 17.50
C ARG A 71 -1.20 -5.02 18.07
N LEU A 72 -2.28 -4.93 17.29
CA LEU A 72 -3.49 -4.17 17.63
C LEU A 72 -4.74 -5.06 17.74
N THR A 73 -4.67 -6.31 17.25
CA THR A 73 -5.75 -7.30 17.38
C THR A 73 -5.26 -8.49 18.21
N SER A 74 -5.78 -9.69 17.95
CA SER A 74 -5.30 -10.93 18.54
C SER A 74 -5.35 -12.04 17.50
N VAL A 75 -4.21 -12.69 17.29
CA VAL A 75 -4.07 -13.90 16.46
C VAL A 75 -3.40 -15.06 17.22
N ASP A 76 -3.16 -14.86 18.53
CA ASP A 76 -2.43 -15.77 19.40
C ASP A 76 -3.38 -16.56 20.33
N VAL A 77 -2.87 -17.66 20.89
CA VAL A 77 -3.57 -18.49 21.88
C VAL A 77 -2.78 -18.50 23.20
N PRO A 78 -3.39 -18.17 24.36
CA PRO A 78 -4.81 -17.85 24.54
C PRO A 78 -5.20 -16.48 23.97
N TRP A 79 -6.45 -16.38 23.50
CA TRP A 79 -7.02 -15.12 23.03
C TRP A 79 -7.19 -14.13 24.19
N LEU A 80 -6.83 -12.87 23.93
CA LEU A 80 -7.07 -11.75 24.83
C LEU A 80 -7.87 -10.67 24.09
N PRO A 81 -8.81 -9.98 24.77
CA PRO A 81 -9.57 -8.90 24.16
C PRO A 81 -8.65 -7.72 23.79
N PRO A 82 -8.81 -7.10 22.60
CA PRO A 82 -8.03 -5.93 22.20
C PRO A 82 -8.21 -4.75 23.17
N THR A 83 -7.15 -3.97 23.39
CA THR A 83 -7.19 -2.77 24.26
C THR A 83 -7.93 -1.59 23.61
N ASP A 84 -7.91 -1.52 22.27
CA ASP A 84 -8.63 -0.51 21.48
C ASP A 84 -9.47 -1.24 20.43
N ILE A 85 -10.78 -1.32 20.67
CA ILE A 85 -11.71 -2.06 19.82
C ILE A 85 -11.91 -1.42 18.45
N LEU A 86 -11.79 -0.09 18.34
CA LEU A 86 -11.97 0.63 17.07
C LEU A 86 -10.76 0.37 16.15
N SER A 87 -9.56 0.47 16.73
CA SER A 87 -8.33 0.11 16.04
C SER A 87 -8.34 -1.35 15.60
N ALA A 88 -8.77 -2.26 16.48
CA ALA A 88 -8.85 -3.67 16.14
C ALA A 88 -9.88 -3.98 15.05
N ARG A 89 -11.03 -3.29 15.08
CA ARG A 89 -12.07 -3.39 14.06
C ARG A 89 -11.55 -2.95 12.69
N LEU A 90 -10.93 -1.77 12.60
CA LEU A 90 -10.36 -1.25 11.35
C LEU A 90 -9.40 -2.26 10.73
N ILE A 91 -8.44 -2.75 11.52
CA ILE A 91 -7.42 -3.66 11.00
C ILE A 91 -8.03 -4.99 10.57
N ASN A 92 -9.00 -5.54 11.30
CA ASN A 92 -9.67 -6.77 10.90
C ASN A 92 -10.55 -6.59 9.65
N ASP A 93 -11.21 -5.44 9.48
CA ASP A 93 -12.02 -5.14 8.30
C ASP A 93 -11.13 -5.06 7.05
N ILE A 94 -9.98 -4.38 7.15
CA ILE A 94 -9.02 -4.34 6.04
C ILE A 94 -8.43 -5.74 5.76
N VAL A 95 -8.13 -6.53 6.80
CA VAL A 95 -7.67 -7.92 6.61
C VAL A 95 -8.71 -8.77 5.87
N LEU A 96 -10.00 -8.65 6.22
CA LEU A 96 -11.07 -9.40 5.57
C LEU A 96 -11.08 -9.13 4.06
N VAL A 97 -10.99 -7.85 3.69
CA VAL A 97 -10.95 -7.40 2.29
C VAL A 97 -9.66 -7.87 1.61
N GLU A 98 -8.49 -7.66 2.19
CA GLU A 98 -7.23 -7.95 1.50
C GLU A 98 -6.94 -9.46 1.33
N GLU A 99 -7.31 -10.28 2.32
CA GLU A 99 -7.01 -11.73 2.30
C GLU A 99 -8.12 -12.58 1.71
N THR A 100 -9.38 -12.17 1.88
CA THR A 100 -10.55 -13.01 1.61
C THR A 100 -11.74 -12.20 1.09
N ASP A 101 -11.47 -11.24 0.20
CA ASP A 101 -12.52 -10.41 -0.40
C ASP A 101 -13.61 -11.24 -1.05
N GLU A 102 -14.86 -10.77 -0.95
CA GLU A 102 -16.00 -11.33 -1.68
C GLU A 102 -16.25 -10.50 -2.93
N ILE A 103 -15.66 -10.89 -4.05
CA ILE A 103 -15.76 -10.15 -5.32
C ILE A 103 -17.10 -10.37 -6.05
N ALA A 104 -17.82 -11.41 -5.66
CA ALA A 104 -19.20 -11.72 -6.05
C ALA A 104 -19.80 -12.67 -5.00
N PRO A 105 -21.13 -12.78 -4.86
CA PRO A 105 -21.74 -13.66 -3.85
C PRO A 105 -21.17 -15.08 -3.85
N GLY A 106 -20.53 -15.48 -2.75
CA GLY A 106 -19.88 -16.79 -2.56
C GLY A 106 -18.54 -16.98 -3.27
N CYS A 107 -17.99 -15.96 -3.94
CA CYS A 107 -16.72 -15.99 -4.65
C CYS A 107 -15.66 -15.21 -3.88
N TYR A 108 -14.82 -15.93 -3.13
CA TYR A 108 -13.78 -15.35 -2.29
C TYR A 108 -12.39 -15.40 -2.97
N THR A 109 -11.63 -14.31 -2.88
CA THR A 109 -10.23 -14.25 -3.34
C THR A 109 -9.44 -13.24 -2.52
N SER A 110 -8.13 -13.43 -2.39
CA SER A 110 -7.26 -12.36 -1.91
C SER A 110 -7.09 -11.29 -2.99
N HIS A 111 -6.81 -10.05 -2.58
CA HIS A 111 -6.42 -8.96 -3.49
C HIS A 111 -5.13 -9.30 -4.25
N PHE A 112 -4.20 -10.02 -3.62
CA PHE A 112 -2.99 -10.51 -4.27
C PHE A 112 -3.29 -11.52 -5.39
N ASP A 113 -4.17 -12.50 -5.14
CA ASP A 113 -4.56 -13.48 -6.16
C ASP A 113 -5.40 -12.85 -7.28
N LEU A 114 -6.26 -11.88 -6.95
CA LEU A 114 -6.99 -11.09 -7.94
C LEU A 114 -6.03 -10.31 -8.85
N TYR A 115 -4.97 -9.73 -8.27
CA TYR A 115 -3.93 -9.04 -9.03
C TYR A 115 -3.14 -10.00 -9.92
N LEU A 116 -2.76 -11.18 -9.42
CA LEU A 116 -2.09 -12.21 -10.23
C LEU A 116 -2.97 -12.71 -11.38
N LYS A 117 -4.28 -12.87 -11.16
CA LYS A 117 -5.23 -13.20 -12.22
C LYS A 117 -5.24 -12.11 -13.29
N ALA A 118 -5.23 -10.84 -12.89
CA ALA A 118 -5.14 -9.71 -13.81
C ALA A 118 -3.83 -9.68 -14.61
N MET A 119 -2.69 -10.01 -13.98
CA MET A 119 -1.41 -10.17 -14.68
C MET A 119 -1.48 -11.26 -15.76
N VAL A 120 -2.05 -12.42 -15.43
CA VAL A 120 -2.21 -13.53 -16.39
C VAL A 120 -3.13 -13.14 -17.55
N GLU A 121 -4.23 -12.43 -17.27
CA GLU A 121 -5.19 -11.97 -18.28
C GLU A 121 -4.52 -11.13 -19.37
N ILE A 122 -3.59 -10.25 -18.99
CA ILE A 122 -2.87 -9.38 -19.93
C ILE A 122 -1.53 -9.96 -20.41
N GLY A 123 -1.16 -11.16 -19.97
CA GLY A 123 0.11 -11.80 -20.33
C GLY A 123 1.37 -11.20 -19.69
N ALA A 124 1.25 -10.53 -18.53
CA ALA A 124 2.40 -10.05 -17.76
C ALA A 124 3.15 -11.21 -17.09
N ASP A 125 4.48 -11.11 -16.95
CA ASP A 125 5.28 -12.18 -16.35
C ASP A 125 5.02 -12.30 -14.84
N THR A 126 4.51 -13.46 -14.42
CA THR A 126 4.28 -13.77 -12.99
C THR A 126 5.37 -14.64 -12.38
N SER A 127 6.39 -15.01 -13.16
CA SER A 127 7.43 -15.97 -12.75
C SER A 127 8.21 -15.47 -11.53
N GLN A 128 8.63 -14.20 -11.53
CA GLN A 128 9.48 -13.63 -10.47
C GLN A 128 8.74 -13.58 -9.14
N ILE A 129 7.50 -13.08 -9.11
CA ILE A 129 6.71 -13.04 -7.88
C ILE A 129 6.35 -14.45 -7.39
N LYS A 130 6.03 -15.39 -8.29
CA LYS A 130 5.77 -16.79 -7.91
C LYS A 130 7.01 -17.47 -7.33
N ASN A 131 8.19 -17.22 -7.89
CA ASN A 131 9.46 -17.71 -7.36
C ASN A 131 9.76 -17.12 -5.99
N PHE A 132 9.52 -15.81 -5.81
CA PHE A 132 9.67 -15.15 -4.52
C PHE A 132 8.78 -15.80 -3.44
N ILE A 133 7.49 -15.99 -3.72
CA ILE A 133 6.56 -16.69 -2.82
C ILE A 133 6.99 -18.14 -2.56
N TYR A 134 7.51 -18.83 -3.58
CA TYR A 134 8.05 -20.18 -3.43
C TYR A 134 9.20 -20.22 -2.43
N PHE A 135 10.17 -19.31 -2.51
CA PHE A 135 11.29 -19.27 -1.55
C PHE A 135 10.83 -18.95 -0.13
N LEU A 136 9.87 -18.01 0.04
CA LEU A 136 9.28 -17.74 1.36
C LEU A 136 8.61 -18.99 1.95
N ARG A 137 7.86 -19.75 1.14
CA ARG A 137 7.26 -21.02 1.56
C ARG A 137 8.28 -22.10 1.92
N LYS A 138 9.51 -21.99 1.42
CA LYS A 138 10.65 -22.85 1.80
C LYS A 138 11.36 -22.41 3.07
N GLY A 139 10.89 -21.34 3.72
CA GLY A 139 11.43 -20.85 4.98
C GLY A 139 12.60 -19.87 4.85
N PHE A 140 12.87 -19.37 3.63
CA PHE A 140 13.85 -18.31 3.43
C PHE A 140 13.33 -17.00 4.04
N THR A 141 14.24 -16.16 4.54
CA THR A 141 13.86 -14.79 4.94
C THR A 141 13.49 -13.97 3.70
N ILE A 142 12.84 -12.83 3.91
CA ILE A 142 12.44 -11.94 2.80
C ILE A 142 13.66 -11.44 2.04
N GLU A 143 14.74 -11.08 2.74
CA GLU A 143 16.01 -10.63 2.17
C GLU A 143 16.67 -11.72 1.33
N GLN A 144 16.64 -12.96 1.80
CA GLN A 144 17.15 -14.10 1.03
C GLN A 144 16.27 -14.37 -0.19
N ALA A 145 14.95 -14.51 0.00
CA ALA A 145 14.00 -14.82 -1.07
C ALA A 145 14.04 -13.78 -2.19
N ILE A 146 14.10 -12.49 -1.85
CA ILE A 146 14.14 -11.41 -2.85
C ILE A 146 15.47 -11.45 -3.63
N SER A 147 16.59 -11.86 -3.01
CA SER A 147 17.89 -12.02 -3.70
C SER A 147 17.89 -13.08 -4.81
N TYR A 148 16.96 -14.04 -4.78
CA TYR A 148 16.88 -15.12 -5.77
C TYR A 148 15.99 -14.79 -6.97
N VAL A 149 15.36 -13.62 -6.99
CA VAL A 149 14.52 -13.17 -8.10
C VAL A 149 15.16 -12.00 -8.86
N SER A 150 14.94 -11.99 -10.17
CA SER A 150 15.46 -11.00 -11.11
C SER A 150 14.41 -9.91 -11.33
N ILE A 151 14.42 -8.90 -10.45
CA ILE A 151 13.50 -7.76 -10.48
C ILE A 151 14.28 -6.44 -10.48
N PRO A 152 13.69 -5.32 -10.93
CA PRO A 152 14.33 -4.01 -10.87
C PRO A 152 14.75 -3.65 -9.44
N GLU A 153 15.90 -2.98 -9.29
CA GLU A 153 16.43 -2.61 -7.97
C GLU A 153 15.48 -1.68 -7.21
N SER A 154 14.76 -0.80 -7.90
CA SER A 154 13.72 0.03 -7.29
C SER A 154 12.61 -0.79 -6.62
N THR A 155 12.25 -1.93 -7.22
CA THR A 155 11.23 -2.85 -6.67
C THR A 155 11.77 -3.57 -5.44
N ARG A 156 13.01 -4.06 -5.51
CA ARG A 156 13.71 -4.67 -4.36
C ARG A 156 13.81 -3.69 -3.19
N ALA A 157 14.31 -2.49 -3.45
CA ALA A 157 14.47 -1.45 -2.44
C ALA A 157 13.14 -1.06 -1.79
N PHE A 158 12.06 -0.99 -2.57
CA PHE A 158 10.72 -0.72 -2.05
C PHE A 158 10.28 -1.78 -1.04
N VAL A 159 10.34 -3.06 -1.39
CA VAL A 159 9.97 -4.18 -0.50
C VAL A 159 10.81 -4.17 0.77
N LEU A 160 12.13 -3.98 0.66
CA LEU A 160 13.02 -3.96 1.82
C LEU A 160 12.78 -2.74 2.72
N SER A 161 12.39 -1.59 2.14
CA SER A 161 12.02 -0.41 2.91
C SER A 161 10.74 -0.64 3.73
N THR A 162 9.74 -1.32 3.14
CA THR A 162 8.52 -1.74 3.83
C THR A 162 8.83 -2.74 4.94
N LEU A 163 9.70 -3.72 4.67
CA LEU A 163 10.14 -4.69 5.67
C LEU A 163 10.80 -4.01 6.88
N ALA A 164 11.70 -3.05 6.65
CA ALA A 164 12.37 -2.33 7.73
C ALA A 164 11.37 -1.59 8.65
N ILE A 165 10.27 -1.09 8.10
CA ILE A 165 9.21 -0.44 8.89
C ILE A 165 8.56 -1.40 9.88
N THR A 166 8.42 -2.69 9.56
CA THR A 166 7.75 -3.67 10.44
C THR A 166 8.42 -3.85 11.81
N SER A 167 9.69 -3.45 11.94
CA SER A 167 10.44 -3.49 13.21
C SER A 167 10.33 -2.21 14.04
N LYS A 168 9.69 -1.16 13.50
CA LYS A 168 9.48 0.13 14.19
C LYS A 168 8.34 0.09 15.18
N SER A 169 8.10 1.20 15.88
CA SER A 169 7.00 1.37 16.84
C SER A 169 5.60 1.33 16.19
N ASN A 170 4.54 1.19 16.99
CA ASN A 170 3.17 1.05 16.47
C ASN A 170 2.71 2.28 15.68
N HIS A 171 2.98 3.50 16.17
CA HIS A 171 2.59 4.73 15.48
C HIS A 171 3.38 4.93 14.17
N GLU A 172 4.65 4.52 14.11
CA GLU A 172 5.42 4.56 12.87
C GLU A 172 4.87 3.59 11.82
N VAL A 173 4.61 2.34 12.20
CA VAL A 173 4.01 1.35 11.28
C VAL A 173 2.62 1.80 10.83
N ALA A 174 1.79 2.29 11.76
CA ALA A 174 0.45 2.78 11.47
C ALA A 174 0.47 3.98 10.52
N ALA A 175 1.36 4.95 10.72
CA ALA A 175 1.47 6.12 9.85
C ALA A 175 1.97 5.74 8.44
N SER A 176 2.95 4.84 8.35
CA SER A 176 3.39 4.28 7.07
C SER A 176 2.26 3.56 6.33
N PHE A 177 1.47 2.76 7.05
CA PHE A 177 0.34 2.03 6.50
C PHE A 177 -0.77 2.96 6.02
N LEU A 178 -1.30 3.82 6.90
CA LEU A 178 -2.43 4.70 6.60
C LEU A 178 -2.03 5.80 5.60
N LEU A 179 -1.14 6.69 6.02
CA LEU A 179 -0.86 7.92 5.27
C LEU A 179 0.09 7.69 4.08
N GLY A 180 0.92 6.64 4.15
CA GLY A 180 1.90 6.28 3.13
C GLY A 180 1.41 5.27 2.09
N ARG A 181 0.38 4.49 2.40
CA ARG A 181 -0.10 3.39 1.52
C ARG A 181 -1.61 3.46 1.30
N GLU A 182 -2.41 3.29 2.35
CA GLU A 182 -3.86 3.15 2.26
C GLU A 182 -4.53 4.41 1.69
N ASP A 183 -4.31 5.56 2.31
CA ASP A 183 -4.96 6.84 1.96
C ASP A 183 -4.60 7.35 0.55
N ILE A 184 -3.51 6.86 -0.04
CA ILE A 184 -3.04 7.33 -1.35
C ILE A 184 -3.48 6.40 -2.50
N ILE A 185 -3.75 5.13 -2.19
CA ILE A 185 -4.09 4.09 -3.19
C ILE A 185 -5.32 4.49 -4.02
N PRO A 186 -6.47 4.93 -3.46
CA PRO A 186 -7.64 5.22 -4.27
C PRO A 186 -7.39 6.32 -5.31
N THR A 187 -6.72 7.41 -4.90
CA THR A 187 -6.41 8.53 -5.80
C THR A 187 -5.38 8.12 -6.86
N MET A 188 -4.39 7.33 -6.48
CA MET A 188 -3.40 6.77 -7.40
C MET A 188 -4.06 5.86 -8.44
N PHE A 189 -4.97 4.98 -8.02
CA PHE A 189 -5.67 4.06 -8.91
C PHE A 189 -6.63 4.77 -9.86
N ARG A 190 -7.26 5.88 -9.44
CA ARG A 190 -8.00 6.77 -10.35
C ARG A 190 -7.12 7.30 -11.50
N GLN A 191 -5.84 7.62 -11.25
CA GLN A 191 -4.90 8.03 -12.32
C GLN A 191 -4.60 6.88 -13.29
N ILE A 192 -4.46 5.65 -12.77
CA ILE A 192 -4.24 4.45 -13.60
C ILE A 192 -5.48 4.18 -14.46
N LEU A 193 -6.67 4.15 -13.87
CA LEU A 193 -7.94 3.96 -14.58
C LEU A 193 -8.14 5.00 -15.68
N ALA A 194 -7.86 6.28 -15.41
CA ALA A 194 -7.95 7.33 -16.42
C ALA A 194 -6.99 7.07 -17.60
N SER A 195 -5.78 6.58 -17.33
CA SER A 195 -4.79 6.27 -18.36
C SER A 195 -5.20 5.04 -19.19
N LEU A 196 -5.83 4.04 -18.56
CA LEU A 196 -6.37 2.87 -19.25
C LEU A 196 -7.62 3.17 -20.09
N SER A 197 -8.40 4.19 -19.74
CA SER A 197 -9.61 4.56 -20.49
C SER A 197 -9.32 4.99 -21.94
N HIS A 198 -8.08 5.43 -22.20
CA HIS A 198 -7.59 5.82 -23.52
C HIS A 198 -6.81 4.72 -24.25
N SER A 199 -6.68 3.53 -23.65
CA SER A 199 -5.96 2.40 -24.24
C SER A 199 -6.89 1.65 -25.20
N TYR A 200 -6.49 1.56 -26.47
CA TYR A 200 -7.20 0.80 -27.50
C TYR A 200 -6.50 -0.56 -27.69
N GLY A 201 -7.27 -1.66 -27.73
CA GLY A 201 -6.77 -2.95 -28.23
C GLY A 201 -6.52 -4.07 -27.21
N PHE A 202 -6.80 -3.88 -25.91
CA PHE A 202 -6.81 -4.98 -24.94
C PHE A 202 -7.85 -4.78 -23.83
N THR A 203 -8.36 -5.88 -23.26
CA THR A 203 -9.20 -5.88 -22.06
C THR A 203 -8.35 -6.22 -20.84
N CYS A 204 -8.75 -5.70 -19.68
CA CYS A 204 -8.07 -5.94 -18.40
C CYS A 204 -9.11 -5.92 -17.27
N ASP A 205 -10.15 -6.73 -17.43
CA ASP A 205 -11.36 -6.69 -16.59
C ASP A 205 -11.05 -7.06 -15.15
N SER A 206 -10.17 -8.05 -14.92
CA SER A 206 -9.71 -8.38 -13.56
C SER A 206 -8.90 -7.25 -12.94
N PHE A 207 -8.14 -6.50 -13.75
CA PHE A 207 -7.37 -5.35 -13.24
C PHE A 207 -8.30 -4.18 -12.92
N ARG A 208 -9.28 -3.89 -13.78
CA ARG A 208 -10.31 -2.89 -13.51
C ARG A 208 -11.08 -3.22 -12.24
N LEU A 209 -11.50 -4.48 -12.08
CA LEU A 209 -12.14 -4.95 -10.85
C LEU A 209 -11.23 -4.70 -9.63
N TYR A 210 -9.96 -5.08 -9.69
CA TYR A 210 -9.00 -4.81 -8.61
C TYR A 210 -8.92 -3.31 -8.26
N LEU A 211 -8.80 -2.42 -9.26
CA LEU A 211 -8.75 -0.98 -9.04
C LEU A 211 -10.08 -0.43 -8.51
N ASP A 212 -11.21 -0.93 -9.01
CA ASP A 212 -12.56 -0.53 -8.58
C ASP A 212 -12.80 -0.90 -7.11
N ARG A 213 -12.37 -2.09 -6.68
CA ARG A 213 -12.41 -2.50 -5.27
C ARG A 213 -11.68 -1.48 -4.38
N HIS A 214 -10.50 -1.02 -4.74
CA HIS A 214 -9.73 -0.06 -3.93
C HIS A 214 -10.17 1.41 -4.08
N THR A 215 -11.12 1.72 -4.95
CA THR A 215 -11.67 3.08 -5.12
C THR A 215 -13.06 3.22 -4.51
N HIS A 216 -13.76 2.09 -4.30
CA HIS A 216 -15.12 2.04 -3.77
C HIS A 216 -15.21 1.42 -2.37
N ILE A 217 -14.19 0.72 -1.89
CA ILE A 217 -14.20 0.14 -0.54
C ILE A 217 -14.03 1.26 0.49
N ASP A 218 -15.15 1.60 1.14
CA ASP A 218 -15.33 2.26 2.44
C ASP A 218 -14.34 3.38 2.83
N GLU A 219 -13.95 4.25 1.87
CA GLU A 219 -13.21 5.50 2.18
C GLU A 219 -13.92 6.28 3.31
N GLU A 220 -15.26 6.23 3.37
CA GLU A 220 -16.09 6.90 4.37
C GLU A 220 -15.98 6.30 5.79
N GLN A 221 -15.72 5.00 5.93
CA GLN A 221 -15.60 4.35 7.24
C GLN A 221 -14.15 4.20 7.69
N HIS A 222 -13.25 3.79 6.78
CA HIS A 222 -11.86 3.53 7.11
C HIS A 222 -11.07 4.80 7.41
N SER A 223 -11.36 5.91 6.72
CA SER A 223 -10.61 7.16 6.92
C SER A 223 -10.78 7.75 8.33
N PRO A 224 -12.00 7.93 8.89
CA PRO A 224 -12.17 8.37 10.27
C PRO A 224 -11.55 7.41 11.30
N MET A 225 -11.67 6.09 11.07
CA MET A 225 -11.07 5.09 11.95
C MET A 225 -9.54 5.11 11.92
N GLY A 226 -8.94 5.30 10.73
CA GLY A 226 -7.49 5.43 10.56
C GLY A 226 -6.96 6.69 11.23
N GLN A 227 -7.66 7.82 11.08
CA GLN A 227 -7.35 9.04 11.81
C GLN A 227 -7.38 8.79 13.33
N GLN A 228 -8.42 8.13 13.84
CA GLN A 228 -8.55 7.85 15.27
C GLN A 228 -7.47 6.90 15.78
N LEU A 229 -7.12 5.86 15.01
CA LEU A 229 -6.02 4.94 15.31
C LEU A 229 -4.72 5.72 15.56
N LEU A 230 -4.34 6.60 14.63
CA LEU A 230 -3.07 7.33 14.75
C LEU A 230 -3.09 8.30 15.94
N LYS A 231 -4.21 8.98 16.17
CA LYS A 231 -4.43 9.83 17.36
C LYS A 231 -4.29 9.05 18.65
N ASN A 232 -4.85 7.84 18.73
CA ASN A 232 -4.77 6.99 19.91
C ASN A 232 -3.33 6.51 20.17
N LEU A 233 -2.59 6.14 19.13
CA LEU A 233 -1.21 5.66 19.26
C LEU A 233 -0.24 6.77 19.67
N CYS A 234 -0.40 7.97 19.11
CA CYS A 234 0.47 9.11 19.37
C CYS A 234 0.07 9.86 20.66
N GLY A 235 -1.22 10.08 20.90
CA GLY A 235 -1.70 10.93 21.99
C GLY A 235 -1.10 12.34 21.90
N GLU A 236 -0.76 12.92 23.05
CA GLU A 236 -0.12 14.24 23.14
C GLU A 236 1.41 14.20 22.94
N ASP A 237 2.00 13.02 22.71
CA ASP A 237 3.45 12.86 22.58
C ASP A 237 3.93 13.35 21.21
N VAL A 238 4.49 14.56 21.20
CA VAL A 238 5.01 15.22 20.00
C VAL A 238 6.09 14.37 19.32
N SER A 239 6.92 13.64 20.07
CA SER A 239 7.97 12.80 19.48
C SER A 239 7.37 11.65 18.66
N LYS A 240 6.26 11.07 19.12
CA LYS A 240 5.55 10.05 18.34
C LYS A 240 4.98 10.61 17.04
N TRP A 241 4.44 11.83 17.07
CA TRP A 241 3.95 12.50 15.85
C TRP A 241 5.07 12.78 14.85
N GLU A 242 6.24 13.22 15.31
CA GLU A 242 7.42 13.42 14.45
C GLU A 242 7.90 12.10 13.82
N GLN A 243 7.96 11.02 14.61
CA GLN A 243 8.33 9.68 14.12
C GLN A 243 7.32 9.12 13.12
N ALA A 244 6.02 9.32 13.39
CA ALA A 244 4.93 8.96 12.49
C ALA A 244 5.04 9.69 11.15
N LEU A 245 5.21 11.03 11.19
CA LEU A 245 5.42 11.85 9.99
C LEU A 245 6.61 11.35 9.17
N HIS A 246 7.77 11.16 9.82
CA HIS A 246 8.98 10.71 9.14
C HIS A 246 8.80 9.34 8.46
N SER A 247 8.14 8.39 9.13
CA SER A 247 7.90 7.05 8.57
C SER A 247 6.92 7.08 7.40
N ALA A 248 5.87 7.89 7.50
CA ALA A 248 4.90 8.08 6.43
C ALA A 248 5.50 8.78 5.19
N GLU A 249 6.28 9.84 5.39
CA GLU A 249 7.01 10.51 4.30
C GLU A 249 7.98 9.58 3.59
N ASN A 250 8.76 8.79 4.34
CA ASN A 250 9.69 7.83 3.75
C ASN A 250 8.96 6.77 2.93
N SER A 251 7.76 6.37 3.35
CA SER A 251 6.92 5.43 2.60
C SER A 251 6.46 6.02 1.27
N LEU A 252 6.05 7.29 1.24
CA LEU A 252 5.71 8.00 0.01
C LEU A 252 6.93 8.18 -0.92
N LYS A 253 8.08 8.56 -0.36
CA LYS A 253 9.34 8.70 -1.12
C LYS A 253 9.78 7.38 -1.73
N ALA A 254 9.73 6.28 -0.97
CA ALA A 254 10.03 4.94 -1.48
C ALA A 254 9.10 4.56 -2.64
N ARG A 255 7.80 4.87 -2.54
CA ARG A 255 6.84 4.61 -3.62
C ARG A 255 7.11 5.48 -4.85
N TYR A 256 7.48 6.74 -4.66
CA TYR A 256 7.91 7.59 -5.77
C TYR A 256 9.12 6.99 -6.48
N SER A 257 10.14 6.51 -5.74
CA SER A 257 11.30 5.83 -6.32
C SER A 257 10.96 4.51 -7.02
N LEU A 258 9.95 3.76 -6.54
CA LEU A 258 9.41 2.62 -7.25
C LEU A 258 8.89 3.06 -8.63
N TRP A 259 8.11 4.13 -8.69
CA TRP A 259 7.57 4.68 -9.93
C TRP A 259 8.63 5.24 -10.88
N ASP A 260 9.69 5.86 -10.35
CA ASP A 260 10.85 6.25 -11.16
C ASP A 260 11.46 5.03 -11.86
N GLY A 261 11.68 3.94 -11.13
CA GLY A 261 12.25 2.71 -11.72
C GLY A 261 11.33 2.00 -12.70
N VAL A 262 10.01 2.01 -12.46
CA VAL A 262 9.02 1.50 -13.43
C VAL A 262 9.03 2.35 -14.70
N LEU A 263 9.06 3.68 -14.58
CA LEU A 263 9.13 4.59 -15.71
C LEU A 263 10.40 4.35 -16.53
N GLN A 264 11.55 4.18 -15.88
CA GLN A 264 12.81 3.83 -16.54
C GLN A 264 12.71 2.49 -17.29
N SER A 265 12.08 1.49 -16.69
CA SER A 265 11.89 0.16 -17.30
C SER A 265 11.03 0.24 -18.56
N ILE A 266 9.95 1.03 -18.52
CA ILE A 266 9.09 1.31 -19.69
C ILE A 266 9.89 2.00 -20.79
N GLN A 267 10.66 3.03 -20.45
CA GLN A 267 11.45 3.80 -21.43
C GLN A 267 12.57 2.97 -22.08
N ALA A 268 13.29 2.17 -21.29
CA ALA A 268 14.35 1.31 -21.80
C ALA A 268 13.82 0.30 -22.83
N LYS A 269 12.62 -0.24 -22.59
CA LYS A 269 11.97 -1.18 -23.52
C LYS A 269 11.58 -0.52 -24.85
N SER A 270 11.02 0.69 -24.80
CA SER A 270 10.69 1.46 -26.01
C SER A 270 11.92 1.79 -26.86
N LEU A 271 13.06 2.11 -26.23
CA LEU A 271 14.31 2.42 -26.95
C LEU A 271 14.86 1.20 -27.71
N VAL A 272 14.80 0.01 -27.10
CA VAL A 272 15.25 -1.24 -27.75
C VAL A 272 14.43 -1.53 -29.01
N GLN A 273 13.13 -1.24 -29.01
CA GLN A 273 12.28 -1.44 -30.19
C GLN A 273 12.60 -0.43 -31.31
N SER A 274 12.83 0.84 -30.96
CA SER A 274 13.16 1.89 -31.94
C SER A 274 14.54 1.77 -32.60
N GLY A 275 15.43 0.92 -32.07
CA GLY A 275 16.77 0.68 -32.61
C GLY A 275 16.89 -0.60 -33.45
N VAL A 276 15.78 -1.30 -33.68
CA VAL A 276 15.71 -2.56 -34.45
C VAL A 276 14.97 -2.38 -35.80
N ASP A 277 14.45 -1.18 -36.07
CA ASP A 277 13.93 -0.74 -37.38
C ASP A 277 15.02 -0.02 -38.21
#